data_AF-A0A3D2CDV7-F1
#
_entry.id   AF-A0A3D2CDV7-F1
#
_cell.length_a   1.000
_cell.length_b   1.000
_cell.length_c   1.000
_cell.angle_alpha   90.00
_cell.angle_beta   90.00
_cell.angle_gamma   90.00
#
_symmetry.space_group_name_H-M   'P 1'
#
loop_
_entity.id
_entity.type
_entity.pdbx_description
1 polymer ?
#
loop_
_entity_poly.entity_id
_entity_poly.type
_entity_poly.pdbx_seq_one_letter_code
_entity_poly.pdbx_strand_id
1 'polypeptide(L)'
;MRMWMPAMVFFAGLMACGERDFEAVDSGSTTTVGDSGLPPVAVPPEPEACSIAEEAGCLACYDGEMTCSYGDESVTVASCGDCQARVALYAELCGAGIADSLEEIEAGMVCSDPV
;
A
#
# COMPACT_ATOMS: atom_id res chain seq x y z
N MET A 1 -38.34 5.49 28.68
CA MET A 1 -37.13 4.69 28.41
C MET A 1 -37.27 4.13 26.99
N ARG A 2 -36.62 4.78 26.02
CA ARG A 2 -36.57 4.36 24.61
C ARG A 2 -35.11 4.02 24.33
N MET A 3 -34.81 2.73 24.36
CA MET A 3 -33.52 2.17 24.01
C MET A 3 -33.61 1.81 22.52
N TRP A 4 -32.83 2.50 21.69
CA TRP A 4 -32.66 2.19 20.27
C TRP A 4 -31.16 2.07 20.02
N MET A 5 -30.71 0.83 19.83
CA MET A 5 -29.38 0.47 19.37
C MET A 5 -29.44 0.34 17.84
N PRO A 6 -28.53 0.98 17.07
CA PRO A 6 -28.29 0.58 15.70
C PRO A 6 -27.40 -0.66 15.70
N ALA A 7 -27.94 -1.76 15.18
CA ALA A 7 -27.21 -2.98 14.90
C ALA A 7 -26.15 -2.71 13.83
N MET A 8 -24.89 -2.97 14.18
CA MET A 8 -23.80 -3.15 13.24
C MET A 8 -24.13 -4.35 12.33
N VAL A 9 -24.17 -4.13 11.02
CA VAL A 9 -24.08 -5.20 10.03
C VAL A 9 -22.68 -5.12 9.41
N PHE A 10 -21.77 -5.90 9.99
CA PHE A 10 -20.57 -6.38 9.34
C PHE A 10 -20.96 -7.65 8.58
N PHE A 11 -20.75 -7.72 7.27
CA PHE A 11 -20.51 -9.00 6.60
C PHE A 11 -19.49 -8.81 5.49
N ALA A 12 -18.39 -9.54 5.67
CA ALA A 12 -17.16 -9.50 4.93
C ALA A 12 -17.31 -10.06 3.51
N GLY A 13 -16.51 -9.49 2.60
CA GLY A 13 -16.28 -10.02 1.27
C GLY A 13 -15.47 -11.32 1.29
N LEU A 14 -15.74 -12.14 0.29
CA LEU A 14 -14.94 -13.31 -0.09
C LEU A 14 -14.40 -13.04 -1.51
N MET A 15 -13.25 -12.35 -1.59
CA MET A 15 -12.36 -12.40 -2.76
C MET A 15 -11.49 -13.64 -2.59
N ALA A 16 -11.88 -14.72 -3.27
CA ALA A 16 -11.09 -15.93 -3.41
C ALA A 16 -10.29 -15.85 -4.73
N CYS A 17 -8.97 -15.94 -4.62
CA CYS A 17 -8.05 -16.05 -5.75
C CYS A 17 -8.07 -17.46 -6.37
N GLY A 18 -8.11 -17.54 -7.70
CA GLY A 18 -7.35 -18.56 -8.43
C GLY A 18 -8.06 -19.30 -9.56
N GLU A 19 -7.69 -19.01 -10.81
CA GLU A 19 -7.25 -20.01 -11.81
C GLU A 19 -6.53 -19.31 -12.98
N ARG A 20 -5.36 -19.84 -13.32
CA ARG A 20 -4.51 -19.40 -14.43
C ARG A 20 -4.80 -20.30 -15.62
N ASP A 21 -5.26 -19.72 -16.73
CA ASP A 21 -5.16 -20.36 -18.05
C ASP A 21 -4.27 -19.51 -18.96
N PHE A 22 -3.20 -20.18 -19.42
CA PHE A 22 -2.12 -19.65 -20.24
C PHE A 22 -2.46 -19.95 -21.69
N GLU A 23 -3.15 -19.05 -22.40
CA GLU A 23 -3.31 -19.16 -23.85
C GLU A 23 -2.83 -17.90 -24.56
N ALA A 24 -1.68 -18.08 -25.24
CA ALA A 24 -1.15 -17.39 -26.39
C ALA A 24 -1.66 -15.96 -26.68
N VAL A 25 -0.84 -14.94 -26.38
CA VAL A 25 -0.96 -13.64 -27.03
C VAL A 25 -0.05 -13.61 -28.27
N ASP A 26 -0.69 -13.83 -29.43
CA ASP A 26 -0.16 -13.44 -30.72
C ASP A 26 -0.23 -11.91 -30.86
N SER A 27 0.74 -11.37 -31.59
CA SER A 27 1.06 -9.94 -31.63
C SER A 27 -0.05 -9.07 -32.21
N GLY A 28 -0.37 -7.99 -31.48
CA GLY A 28 -0.48 -6.67 -32.09
C GLY A 28 -1.86 -6.01 -32.07
N SER A 29 -1.84 -4.78 -31.55
CA SER A 29 -2.69 -3.66 -31.95
C SER A 29 -4.08 -3.57 -31.31
N THR A 30 -4.22 -2.53 -30.48
CA THR A 30 -5.46 -1.83 -30.07
C THR A 30 -6.66 -2.69 -29.71
N THR A 31 -6.95 -2.79 -28.42
CA THR A 31 -8.29 -3.21 -27.98
C THR A 31 -8.77 -2.39 -26.80
N THR A 32 -9.54 -1.36 -27.12
CA THR A 32 -10.81 -1.15 -26.44
C THR A 32 -11.65 -2.43 -26.57
N VAL A 33 -11.94 -3.09 -25.44
CA VAL A 33 -13.09 -4.01 -25.34
C VAL A 33 -13.85 -3.62 -24.07
N GLY A 34 -15.07 -3.13 -24.25
CA GLY A 34 -16.09 -3.29 -23.22
C GLY A 34 -16.73 -4.66 -23.38
N ASP A 35 -17.06 -5.33 -22.26
CA ASP A 35 -18.36 -5.95 -22.01
C ASP A 35 -18.28 -6.86 -20.77
N SER A 36 -18.58 -6.27 -19.62
CA SER A 36 -19.28 -6.91 -18.52
C SER A 36 -19.85 -5.76 -17.73
N GLY A 37 -21.18 -5.62 -17.73
CA GLY A 37 -21.92 -4.50 -17.15
C GLY A 37 -21.79 -4.38 -15.63
N LEU A 38 -20.60 -4.12 -15.13
CA LEU A 38 -20.33 -3.48 -13.85
C LEU A 38 -19.85 -2.06 -14.16
N PRO A 39 -20.29 -1.04 -13.39
CA PRO A 39 -19.70 0.29 -13.54
C PRO A 39 -18.17 0.15 -13.46
N PRO A 40 -17.38 0.95 -14.20
CA PRO A 40 -15.95 1.01 -13.96
C PRO A 40 -15.80 1.34 -12.48
N VAL A 41 -15.43 0.33 -11.69
CA VAL A 41 -14.94 0.59 -10.34
C VAL A 41 -13.69 1.36 -10.68
N ALA A 42 -13.76 2.68 -10.50
CA ALA A 42 -12.57 3.51 -10.48
C ALA A 42 -11.75 2.90 -9.36
N VAL A 43 -10.84 1.99 -9.70
CA VAL A 43 -9.73 1.65 -8.82
C VAL A 43 -9.08 3.01 -8.66
N PRO A 44 -9.20 3.66 -7.48
CA PRO A 44 -8.48 4.89 -7.27
C PRO A 44 -7.02 4.57 -7.61
N PRO A 45 -6.30 5.46 -8.30
CA PRO A 45 -4.88 5.22 -8.54
C PRO A 45 -4.26 4.82 -7.21
N GLU A 46 -3.70 3.61 -7.15
CA GLU A 46 -3.09 3.16 -5.90
C GLU A 46 -2.05 4.21 -5.53
N PRO A 47 -2.02 4.66 -4.25
CA PRO A 47 -1.07 5.69 -3.87
C PRO A 47 0.34 5.21 -4.22
N GLU A 48 1.19 6.09 -4.77
CA GLU A 48 2.54 5.70 -5.20
C GLU A 48 3.31 5.01 -4.05
N ALA A 49 3.03 5.42 -2.81
CA ALA A 49 3.49 4.76 -1.58
C ALA A 49 3.29 3.23 -1.56
N CYS A 50 2.17 2.72 -2.08
CA CYS A 50 1.90 1.28 -2.15
C CYS A 50 2.84 0.58 -3.15
N SER A 51 3.00 1.14 -4.34
CA SER A 51 3.93 0.58 -5.34
C SER A 51 5.38 0.61 -4.84
N ILE A 52 5.78 1.68 -4.15
CA ILE A 52 7.11 1.80 -3.56
C ILE A 52 7.36 0.74 -2.48
N ALA A 53 6.38 0.49 -1.60
CA ALA A 53 6.51 -0.50 -0.54
C ALA A 53 6.71 -1.93 -1.08
N GLU A 54 6.08 -2.28 -2.20
CA GLU A 54 6.22 -3.59 -2.82
C GLU A 54 7.55 -3.78 -3.59
N GLU A 55 8.09 -2.70 -4.18
CA GLU A 55 9.35 -2.75 -4.92
C GLU A 55 10.60 -2.62 -4.02
N ALA A 56 10.46 -2.05 -2.83
CA ALA A 56 11.56 -1.81 -1.93
C ALA A 56 12.04 -3.09 -1.22
N GLY A 57 13.09 -3.71 -1.76
CA GLY A 57 13.75 -4.88 -1.17
C GLY A 57 14.89 -4.52 -0.22
N CYS A 58 14.73 -4.79 1.08
CA CYS A 58 15.81 -4.66 2.07
C CYS A 58 16.47 -6.01 2.37
N LEU A 59 17.79 -6.01 2.53
CA LEU A 59 18.50 -7.16 3.11
C LEU A 59 18.00 -7.41 4.53
N ALA A 60 17.67 -8.66 4.86
CA ALA A 60 17.30 -9.04 6.22
C ALA A 60 18.55 -8.98 7.11
N CYS A 61 18.73 -7.86 7.79
CA CYS A 61 19.76 -7.63 8.81
C CYS A 61 19.20 -6.80 9.97
N TYR A 62 19.95 -6.78 11.06
CA TYR A 62 19.62 -6.02 12.26
C TYR A 62 20.85 -5.21 12.67
N ASP A 63 20.71 -3.90 12.67
CA ASP A 63 21.74 -2.94 13.12
C ASP A 63 21.21 -2.07 14.28
N GLY A 64 19.89 -2.00 14.43
CA GLY A 64 19.22 -1.30 15.52
C GLY A 64 17.74 -1.12 15.22
N GLU A 65 17.08 -0.33 16.04
CA GLU A 65 15.76 0.20 15.72
C GLU A 65 15.93 1.57 15.06
N MET A 66 15.10 1.88 14.08
CA MET A 66 15.06 3.19 13.43
C MET A 66 13.62 3.68 13.36
N THR A 67 13.45 4.98 13.58
CA THR A 67 12.17 5.66 13.43
C THR A 67 12.21 6.49 12.17
N CYS A 68 11.33 6.21 11.21
CA CYS A 68 11.12 7.05 10.05
C CYS A 68 9.76 7.73 10.16
N SER A 69 9.70 9.03 9.83
CA SER A 69 8.47 9.84 9.89
C SER A 69 8.28 10.65 8.62
N TYR A 70 7.02 10.83 8.23
CA TYR A 70 6.58 11.70 7.15
C TYR A 70 5.24 12.35 7.52
N GLY A 71 5.19 13.68 7.59
CA GLY A 71 3.99 14.40 8.03
C GLY A 71 3.59 13.99 9.45
N ASP A 72 2.37 13.47 9.60
CA ASP A 72 1.83 12.95 10.87
C ASP A 72 2.10 11.45 11.07
N GLU A 73 2.59 10.75 10.04
CA GLU A 73 2.84 9.31 10.07
C GLU A 73 4.27 9.01 10.54
N SER A 74 4.43 8.02 11.41
CA SER A 74 5.74 7.59 11.90
C SER A 74 5.77 6.12 12.24
N VAL A 75 6.87 5.46 11.92
CA VAL A 75 7.07 4.03 12.18
C VAL A 75 8.43 3.80 12.79
N THR A 76 8.46 3.04 13.88
CA THR A 76 9.69 2.56 14.53
C THR A 76 9.77 1.05 14.38
N VAL A 77 10.82 0.57 13.71
CA VAL A 77 11.05 -0.87 13.52
C VAL A 77 12.53 -1.24 13.59
N ALA A 78 12.77 -2.52 13.91
CA ALA A 78 14.06 -3.15 13.75
C ALA A 78 14.51 -3.04 12.28
N SER A 79 15.67 -2.44 12.08
CA SER A 79 16.17 -2.06 10.77
C SER A 79 17.69 -2.24 10.68
N CYS A 80 18.16 -2.29 9.45
CA CYS A 80 19.55 -2.34 9.08
C CYS A 80 19.91 -1.00 8.45
N GLY A 81 20.41 -0.08 9.28
CA GLY A 81 20.32 1.35 8.98
C GLY A 81 18.85 1.77 8.88
N ASP A 82 18.48 2.54 7.88
CA ASP A 82 17.11 3.05 7.67
C ASP A 82 16.22 2.19 6.76
N CYS A 83 16.76 1.18 6.05
CA CYS A 83 16.04 0.52 4.95
C CYS A 83 14.66 -0.03 5.36
N GLN A 84 14.60 -0.92 6.37
CA GLN A 84 13.36 -1.55 6.80
C GLN A 84 12.39 -0.52 7.38
N ALA A 85 12.91 0.50 8.07
CA ALA A 85 12.10 1.58 8.60
C ALA A 85 11.47 2.44 7.49
N ARG A 86 12.18 2.68 6.39
CA ARG A 86 11.64 3.35 5.20
C ARG A 86 10.54 2.54 4.53
N VAL A 87 10.77 1.23 4.30
CA VAL A 87 9.77 0.34 3.70
C VAL A 87 8.51 0.26 4.57
N ALA A 88 8.70 0.13 5.89
CA ALA A 88 7.58 0.10 6.82
C ALA A 88 6.80 1.44 6.83
N LEU A 89 7.50 2.58 6.72
CA LEU A 89 6.84 3.87 6.57
C LEU A 89 6.06 3.97 5.25
N TYR A 90 6.60 3.52 4.11
CA TYR A 90 5.86 3.51 2.85
C TYR A 90 4.58 2.67 2.92
N ALA A 91 4.62 1.53 3.61
CA ALA A 91 3.44 0.71 3.86
C ALA A 91 2.41 1.42 4.74
N GLU A 92 2.85 2.17 5.76
CA GLU A 92 1.97 2.99 6.60
C GLU A 92 1.32 4.13 5.79
N LEU A 93 2.10 4.84 4.98
CA LEU A 93 1.62 5.90 4.09
C LEU A 93 0.60 5.37 3.07
N CYS A 94 0.82 4.16 2.54
CA CYS A 94 -0.13 3.44 1.71
C CYS A 94 -1.44 3.16 2.47
N GLY A 95 -1.35 2.66 3.71
CA GLY A 95 -2.52 2.41 4.58
C GLY A 95 -3.29 3.68 4.95
N ALA A 96 -2.59 4.80 5.09
CA ALA A 96 -3.16 6.12 5.35
C ALA A 96 -3.76 6.78 4.09
N GLY A 97 -3.51 6.22 2.89
CA GLY A 97 -4.00 6.75 1.63
C GLY A 97 -3.28 8.02 1.15
N ILE A 98 -2.02 8.20 1.55
CA ILE A 98 -1.18 9.32 1.11
C ILE A 98 -0.74 9.09 -0.34
N ALA A 99 -1.17 9.98 -1.24
CA ALA A 99 -0.94 9.89 -2.69
C ALA A 99 0.22 10.79 -3.17
N ASP A 100 1.08 11.23 -2.25
CA ASP A 100 2.26 12.02 -2.58
C ASP A 100 3.25 11.18 -3.40
N SER A 101 4.05 11.85 -4.23
CA SER A 101 5.03 11.16 -5.08
C SER A 101 6.23 10.65 -4.30
N LEU A 102 6.94 9.64 -4.82
CA LEU A 102 8.18 9.14 -4.18
C LEU A 102 9.15 10.28 -3.85
N GLU A 103 9.32 11.22 -4.77
CA GLU A 103 10.25 12.34 -4.62
C GLU A 103 9.83 13.29 -3.49
N GLU A 104 8.52 13.53 -3.34
CA GLU A 104 7.98 14.32 -2.22
C GLU A 104 8.12 13.60 -0.89
N ILE A 105 7.82 12.30 -0.87
CA ILE A 105 7.94 11.48 0.34
C ILE A 105 9.40 11.44 0.79
N GLU A 106 10.34 11.15 -0.10
CA GLU A 106 11.77 11.11 0.23
C GLU A 106 12.33 12.47 0.65
N ALA A 107 11.84 13.56 0.06
CA ALA A 107 12.24 14.91 0.43
C ALA A 107 11.71 15.33 1.81
N GLY A 108 10.54 14.84 2.21
CA GLY A 108 9.90 15.13 3.49
C GLY A 108 10.18 14.12 4.60
N MET A 109 10.71 12.94 4.26
CA MET A 109 10.96 11.85 5.19
C MET A 109 12.19 12.14 6.06
N VAL A 110 12.05 11.86 7.35
CA VAL A 110 13.16 11.95 8.31
C VAL A 110 13.28 10.62 9.04
N CYS A 111 14.48 10.03 9.02
CA CYS A 111 14.79 8.83 9.78
C CYS A 111 15.84 9.15 10.86
N SER A 112 15.57 8.73 12.08
CA SER A 112 16.44 8.93 13.24
C SER A 112 16.40 7.75 14.19
N ASP A 113 17.40 7.68 15.08
CA ASP A 113 17.37 6.76 16.21
C ASP A 113 16.10 6.97 17.05
N PRO A 114 15.50 5.90 17.60
CA PRO A 114 14.35 6.00 18.49
C PRO A 114 14.72 6.68 19.82
N VAL A 115 13.77 7.45 20.37
CA VAL A 115 13.91 8.19 21.64
C VAL A 115 13.50 7.39 22.87
#